data_AF-A0A0G1VRW8-F1
#
_entry.id   AF-A0A0G1VRW8-F1
#
_cell.length_a   1.000
_cell.length_b   1.000
_cell.length_c   1.000
_cell.angle_alpha   90.00
_cell.angle_beta   90.00
_cell.angle_gamma   90.00
#
_symmetry.space_group_name_H-M   'P 1'
#
loop_
_entity.id
_entity.type
_entity.pdbx_description
1 polymer ?
#
loop_
_entity_poly.entity_id
_entity_poly.type
_entity_poly.pdbx_seq_one_letter_code
_entity_poly.pdbx_strand_id
1 'polypeptide(L)'
;MEIFFTSLFWFFLAMVFAGIEVEIEGKHGWAEKTSTWFRTTGIVAKVYGLVMSGRPLTGYHLLMFFLPILMFHSHFVMGASWTLQAELLALALYFVWMPTWDFLWFVLNPYYGVKKFKKETVWWHARSRWLFNLTPLDYVFGWGLSALLAGIAAWLAREQTLFVGHLWLMGWFALFTAAAILFIGPAYRRWHQYMRRRDDRKISGIFHQD
;
A
#
# COMPACT_ATOMS: atom_id res chain seq x y z
N MET A 1 6.70 -4.77 -23.74
CA MET A 1 5.23 -4.61 -23.60
C MET A 1 4.70 -5.35 -22.38
N GLU A 2 5.12 -6.59 -22.12
CA GLU A 2 4.69 -7.36 -20.95
C GLU A 2 4.91 -6.64 -19.60
N ILE A 3 6.14 -6.18 -19.33
CA ILE A 3 6.46 -5.47 -18.07
C ILE A 3 5.56 -4.25 -17.86
N PHE A 4 5.20 -3.53 -18.92
CA PHE A 4 4.30 -2.38 -18.83
C PHE A 4 2.91 -2.82 -18.34
N PHE A 5 2.33 -3.86 -18.93
CA PHE A 5 1.01 -4.35 -18.53
C PHE A 5 1.03 -4.95 -17.12
N THR A 6 2.08 -5.69 -16.75
CA THR A 6 2.29 -6.19 -15.39
C THR A 6 2.36 -5.03 -14.40
N SER A 7 3.14 -3.99 -14.72
CA SER A 7 3.27 -2.81 -13.87
C SER A 7 1.94 -2.07 -13.72
N LEU A 8 1.20 -1.91 -14.83
CA LEU A 8 -0.10 -1.25 -14.84
C LEU A 8 -1.12 -2.02 -14.01
N PHE A 9 -1.16 -3.35 -14.13
CA PHE A 9 -2.06 -4.21 -13.36
C PHE A 9 -1.81 -4.06 -11.85
N TRP A 10 -0.55 -4.24 -11.42
CA TRP A 10 -0.22 -4.17 -10.00
C TRP A 10 -0.37 -2.76 -9.43
N PHE A 11 -0.04 -1.73 -10.21
CA PHE A 11 -0.28 -0.35 -9.82
C PHE A 11 -1.78 -0.02 -9.70
N PHE A 12 -2.60 -0.49 -10.64
CA PHE A 12 -4.05 -0.33 -10.58
C PHE A 12 -4.62 -1.02 -9.35
N LEU A 13 -4.16 -2.23 -9.03
CA LEU A 13 -4.53 -2.94 -7.82
C LEU A 13 -4.15 -2.16 -6.54
N ALA A 14 -2.97 -1.54 -6.51
CA ALA A 14 -2.57 -0.65 -5.40
C ALA A 14 -3.51 0.55 -5.25
N MET A 15 -3.94 1.16 -6.36
CA MET A 15 -4.92 2.25 -6.33
C MET A 15 -6.29 1.79 -5.82
N VAL A 16 -6.74 0.59 -6.19
CA VAL A 16 -8.01 0.03 -5.68
C VAL A 16 -7.94 -0.18 -4.18
N PHE A 17 -6.85 -0.78 -3.69
CA PHE A 17 -6.61 -0.95 -2.25
C PHE A 17 -6.58 0.40 -1.51
N ALA A 18 -5.86 1.39 -2.05
CA ALA A 18 -5.83 2.75 -1.50
C ALA A 18 -7.24 3.37 -1.45
N GLY A 19 -8.03 3.22 -2.51
CA GLY A 19 -9.40 3.72 -2.57
C GLY A 19 -10.30 3.08 -1.50
N ILE A 20 -10.24 1.76 -1.34
CA ILE A 20 -10.97 1.03 -0.30
C ILE A 20 -10.59 1.55 1.09
N GLU A 21 -9.29 1.71 1.35
CA GLU A 21 -8.82 2.26 2.62
C GLU A 21 -9.29 3.71 2.86
N VAL A 22 -9.33 4.55 1.82
CA VAL A 22 -9.86 5.91 1.94
C VAL A 22 -11.34 5.89 2.36
N GLU A 23 -12.15 5.00 1.78
CA GLU A 23 -13.58 4.91 2.12
C GLU A 23 -13.82 4.42 3.55
N ILE A 24 -12.99 3.50 4.06
CA ILE A 24 -13.16 2.96 5.42
C ILE A 24 -12.51 3.84 6.50
N GLU A 25 -11.32 4.42 6.24
CA GLU A 25 -10.54 5.15 7.26
C GLU A 25 -10.80 6.66 7.26
N GLY A 26 -11.11 7.23 6.09
CA GLY A 26 -11.34 8.66 5.92
C GLY A 26 -10.20 9.52 6.48
N LYS A 27 -10.54 10.48 7.35
CA LYS A 27 -9.59 11.46 7.91
C LYS A 27 -8.73 10.92 9.07
N HIS A 28 -9.06 9.73 9.57
CA HIS A 28 -8.51 9.24 10.83
C HIS A 28 -7.21 8.45 10.61
N GLY A 29 -7.20 7.67 9.53
CA GLY A 29 -6.08 6.82 9.15
C GLY A 29 -5.83 5.68 10.13
N TRP A 30 -5.06 4.69 9.69
CA TRP A 30 -4.59 3.58 10.52
C TRP A 30 -5.73 2.90 11.31
N ALA A 31 -6.88 2.76 10.66
CA ALA A 31 -8.08 2.12 11.17
C ALA A 31 -8.62 2.68 12.51
N GLU A 32 -8.22 3.88 12.94
CA GLU A 32 -8.50 4.46 14.28
C GLU A 32 -9.99 4.47 14.64
N LYS A 33 -10.87 4.72 13.67
CA LYS A 33 -12.33 4.80 13.84
C LYS A 33 -13.10 3.73 13.08
N THR A 34 -12.42 2.70 12.59
CA THR A 34 -13.08 1.57 11.91
C THR A 34 -13.62 0.56 12.92
N SER A 35 -14.52 -0.33 12.48
CA SER A 35 -15.13 -1.37 13.31
C SER A 35 -14.19 -2.57 13.56
N THR A 36 -12.90 -2.31 13.84
CA THR A 36 -11.89 -3.33 14.14
C THR A 36 -11.50 -3.29 15.61
N TRP A 37 -11.01 -4.41 16.15
CA TRP A 37 -10.28 -4.37 17.42
C TRP A 37 -8.94 -3.63 17.24
N PHE A 38 -8.49 -2.98 18.31
CA PHE A 38 -7.32 -2.09 18.35
C PHE A 38 -6.50 -2.36 19.61
N ARG A 39 -5.21 -2.68 19.47
CA ARG A 39 -4.32 -3.10 20.57
C ARG A 39 -2.99 -2.35 20.56
N THR A 40 -2.64 -1.80 21.71
CA THR A 40 -1.32 -1.19 22.00
C THR A 40 -0.60 -1.90 23.16
N THR A 41 -1.27 -2.83 23.84
CA THR A 41 -0.77 -3.57 25.00
C THR A 41 -0.76 -5.08 24.74
N GLY A 42 0.03 -5.81 25.53
CA GLY A 42 0.31 -7.25 25.33
C GLY A 42 1.54 -7.51 24.47
N ILE A 43 2.11 -8.71 24.57
CA ILE A 43 3.39 -9.07 23.94
C ILE A 43 3.31 -8.92 22.41
N VAL A 44 2.25 -9.46 21.80
CA VAL A 44 2.07 -9.43 20.33
C VAL A 44 1.97 -7.99 19.81
N ALA A 45 1.17 -7.13 20.44
CA ALA A 45 1.04 -5.74 20.03
C ALA A 45 2.33 -4.93 20.23
N LYS A 46 3.11 -5.23 21.28
CA LYS A 46 4.42 -4.60 21.51
C LYS A 46 5.44 -5.01 20.44
N VAL A 47 5.52 -6.30 20.11
CA VAL A 47 6.40 -6.80 19.04
C VAL A 47 6.02 -6.18 17.69
N TYR A 48 4.73 -6.17 17.37
CA TYR A 48 4.21 -5.49 16.18
C TYR A 48 4.61 -4.01 16.15
N GLY A 49 4.40 -3.30 17.26
CA GLY A 49 4.77 -1.90 17.39
C GLY A 49 6.27 -1.65 17.20
N LEU A 50 7.15 -2.57 17.61
CA LEU A 50 8.59 -2.41 17.36
C LEU A 50 8.93 -2.46 15.86
N VAL A 51 8.28 -3.36 15.11
CA VAL A 51 8.49 -3.51 13.66
C VAL A 51 7.82 -2.38 12.87
N MET A 52 6.65 -1.92 13.33
CA MET A 52 5.83 -0.95 12.61
C MET A 52 5.98 0.48 13.14
N SER A 53 7.15 0.85 13.67
CA SER A 53 7.44 2.22 14.14
C SER A 53 6.42 2.75 15.17
N GLY A 54 6.00 1.90 16.10
CA GLY A 54 5.09 2.22 17.21
C GLY A 54 3.61 2.25 16.85
N ARG A 55 3.24 1.82 15.64
CA ARG A 55 1.86 1.77 15.19
C ARG A 55 1.03 0.71 15.97
N PRO A 56 -0.24 1.01 16.32
CA PRO A 56 -1.15 0.06 16.95
C PRO A 56 -1.41 -1.16 16.06
N LEU A 57 -1.52 -2.34 16.67
CA LEU A 57 -1.98 -3.54 15.99
C LEU A 57 -3.51 -3.53 15.96
N THR A 58 -4.11 -3.67 14.79
CA THR A 58 -5.56 -3.78 14.62
C THR A 58 -5.93 -5.04 13.86
N GLY A 59 -7.14 -5.53 14.05
CA GLY A 59 -7.69 -6.63 13.23
C GLY A 59 -7.67 -6.34 11.74
N TYR A 60 -7.97 -5.09 11.36
CA TYR A 60 -7.83 -4.59 10.00
C TYR A 60 -6.42 -4.86 9.43
N HIS A 61 -5.39 -4.23 9.99
CA HIS A 61 -4.01 -4.43 9.57
C HIS A 61 -3.57 -5.90 9.60
N LEU A 62 -3.97 -6.68 10.61
CA LEU A 62 -3.62 -8.10 10.67
C LEU A 62 -4.08 -8.84 9.41
N LEU A 63 -5.34 -8.67 9.01
CA LEU A 63 -5.88 -9.29 7.80
C LEU A 63 -5.28 -8.68 6.54
N MET A 64 -5.04 -7.37 6.53
CA MET A 64 -4.41 -6.67 5.41
C MET A 64 -2.93 -7.00 5.22
N PHE A 65 -2.24 -7.62 6.19
CA PHE A 65 -0.94 -8.24 5.92
C PHE A 65 -1.09 -9.57 5.18
N PHE A 66 -2.02 -10.42 5.61
CA PHE A 66 -2.19 -11.74 5.00
C PHE A 66 -2.77 -11.67 3.59
N LEU A 67 -3.76 -10.80 3.35
CA LEU A 67 -4.45 -10.74 2.05
C LEU A 67 -3.48 -10.49 0.88
N PRO A 68 -2.62 -9.45 0.89
CA PRO A 68 -1.65 -9.22 -0.16
C PRO A 68 -0.64 -10.35 -0.28
N ILE A 69 -0.12 -10.90 0.84
CA ILE A 69 0.78 -12.05 0.80
C ILE A 69 0.13 -13.21 0.03
N LEU A 70 -1.12 -13.56 0.35
CA LEU A 70 -1.86 -14.61 -0.37
C LEU A 70 -2.04 -14.25 -1.85
N MET A 71 -2.33 -12.99 -2.18
CA MET A 71 -2.47 -12.54 -3.56
C MET A 71 -1.18 -12.68 -4.37
N PHE A 72 -0.04 -12.23 -3.81
CA PHE A 72 1.26 -12.33 -4.47
C PHE A 72 1.75 -13.77 -4.64
N HIS A 73 1.31 -14.71 -3.79
CA HIS A 73 1.70 -16.13 -3.89
C HIS A 73 0.64 -17.00 -4.58
N SER A 74 -0.51 -16.43 -4.93
CA SER A 74 -1.64 -17.18 -5.50
C SER A 74 -1.26 -17.95 -6.77
N HIS A 75 -0.39 -17.39 -7.61
CA HIS A 75 0.04 -18.04 -8.84
C HIS A 75 0.81 -19.35 -8.60
N PHE A 76 1.53 -19.48 -7.49
CA PHE A 76 2.20 -20.74 -7.13
C PHE A 76 1.18 -21.84 -6.83
N VAL A 77 0.10 -21.50 -6.14
CA VAL A 77 -1.00 -22.42 -5.86
C VAL A 77 -1.79 -22.75 -7.12
N MET A 78 -1.80 -21.84 -8.11
CA MET A 78 -2.44 -22.03 -9.43
C MET A 78 -1.54 -22.75 -10.45
N GLY A 79 -0.44 -23.36 -10.02
CA GLY A 79 0.39 -24.24 -10.85
C GLY A 79 1.69 -23.64 -11.39
N ALA A 80 2.00 -22.38 -11.07
CA ALA A 80 3.34 -21.85 -11.34
C ALA A 80 4.38 -22.55 -10.43
N SER A 81 5.57 -22.82 -10.97
CA SER A 81 6.64 -23.45 -10.19
C SER A 81 7.09 -22.56 -9.03
N TRP A 82 7.07 -23.11 -7.82
CA TRP A 82 7.58 -22.42 -6.63
C TRP A 82 9.07 -22.70 -6.47
N THR A 83 9.88 -21.83 -7.07
CA THR A 83 11.34 -21.82 -6.87
C THR A 83 11.74 -20.69 -5.92
N LEU A 84 12.95 -20.79 -5.35
CA LEU A 84 13.48 -19.71 -4.51
C LEU A 84 13.57 -18.38 -5.27
N GLN A 85 13.94 -18.42 -6.55
CA GLN A 85 14.02 -17.23 -7.39
C GLN A 85 12.64 -16.60 -7.61
N ALA A 86 11.62 -17.43 -7.85
CA ALA A 86 10.26 -16.95 -8.03
C ALA A 86 9.70 -16.36 -6.72
N GLU A 87 9.97 -16.98 -5.57
CA GLU A 87 9.63 -16.46 -4.24
C GLU A 87 10.25 -15.08 -4.01
N LEU A 88 11.55 -14.94 -4.29
CA LEU A 88 12.26 -13.66 -4.15
C LEU A 88 11.68 -12.58 -5.07
N LEU A 89 11.24 -12.91 -6.29
CA LEU A 89 10.58 -11.96 -7.19
C LEU A 89 9.16 -11.59 -6.72
N ALA A 90 8.40 -12.54 -6.19
CA ALA A 90 7.09 -12.26 -5.59
C ALA A 90 7.23 -11.32 -4.39
N LEU A 91 8.21 -11.56 -3.52
CA LEU A 91 8.54 -10.68 -2.40
C LEU A 91 9.09 -9.33 -2.88
N ALA A 92 9.94 -9.30 -3.91
CA ALA A 92 10.43 -8.06 -4.50
C ALA A 92 9.26 -7.18 -4.96
N LEU A 93 8.30 -7.76 -5.67
CA LEU A 93 7.10 -7.05 -6.10
C LEU A 93 6.26 -6.57 -4.91
N TYR A 94 6.04 -7.42 -3.89
CA TYR A 94 5.36 -7.05 -2.66
C TYR A 94 5.99 -5.81 -2.00
N PHE A 95 7.32 -5.76 -1.91
CA PHE A 95 8.04 -4.68 -1.21
C PHE A 95 8.06 -3.34 -1.95
N VAL A 96 7.91 -3.31 -3.29
CA VAL A 96 7.65 -2.04 -4.02
C VAL A 96 6.17 -1.68 -3.96
N TRP A 97 5.29 -2.68 -3.97
CA TRP A 97 3.84 -2.49 -4.01
C TRP A 97 3.29 -1.91 -2.71
N MET A 98 3.67 -2.45 -1.55
CA MET A 98 3.22 -2.00 -0.22
C MET A 98 3.39 -0.50 0.03
N PRO A 99 4.61 0.08 -0.06
CA PRO A 99 4.79 1.50 0.16
C PRO A 99 4.14 2.36 -0.94
N THR A 100 4.00 1.83 -2.16
CA THR A 100 3.31 2.54 -3.23
C THR A 100 1.82 2.63 -2.94
N TRP A 101 1.18 1.53 -2.50
CA TRP A 101 -0.21 1.51 -2.07
C TRP A 101 -0.44 2.47 -0.89
N ASP A 102 0.36 2.38 0.18
CA ASP A 102 0.25 3.26 1.35
C ASP A 102 0.42 4.74 0.95
N PHE A 103 1.35 5.05 0.03
CA PHE A 103 1.47 6.40 -0.50
C PHE A 103 0.25 6.85 -1.33
N LEU A 104 -0.28 5.95 -2.18
CA LEU A 104 -1.47 6.23 -2.99
C LEU A 104 -2.70 6.53 -2.13
N TRP A 105 -2.77 5.98 -0.91
CA TRP A 105 -3.77 6.41 0.07
C TRP A 105 -3.74 7.92 0.28
N PHE A 106 -2.56 8.52 0.51
CA PHE A 106 -2.43 9.97 0.67
C PHE A 106 -2.73 10.73 -0.62
N VAL A 107 -2.37 10.16 -1.78
CA VAL A 107 -2.69 10.74 -3.09
C VAL A 107 -4.20 10.84 -3.28
N LEU A 108 -4.96 9.80 -2.94
CA LEU A 108 -6.40 9.74 -3.15
C LEU A 108 -7.20 10.41 -2.02
N ASN A 109 -6.70 10.41 -0.78
CA ASN A 109 -7.47 10.85 0.37
C ASN A 109 -7.77 12.37 0.36
N PRO A 110 -9.04 12.79 0.36
CA PRO A 110 -9.43 14.21 0.33
C PRO A 110 -9.06 15.00 1.59
N TYR A 111 -8.83 14.33 2.72
CA TYR A 111 -8.45 14.98 3.99
C TYR A 111 -6.95 15.24 4.09
N TYR A 112 -6.15 14.52 3.29
CA TYR A 112 -4.70 14.64 3.25
C TYR A 112 -4.22 15.29 1.95
N GLY A 113 -4.22 14.53 0.86
CA GLY A 113 -3.45 14.86 -0.33
C GLY A 113 -1.94 14.82 -0.07
N VAL A 114 -1.16 14.89 -1.14
CA VAL A 114 0.32 14.93 -1.07
C VAL A 114 0.82 16.09 -0.21
N LYS A 115 0.10 17.22 -0.15
CA LYS A 115 0.47 18.40 0.66
C LYS A 115 0.51 18.14 2.17
N LYS A 116 -0.24 17.15 2.66
CA LYS A 116 -0.26 16.76 4.08
C LYS A 116 0.45 15.44 4.32
N PHE A 117 1.20 14.93 3.34
CA PHE A 117 2.10 13.80 3.55
C PHE A 117 3.41 14.31 4.19
N LYS A 118 3.36 14.55 5.50
CA LYS A 118 4.48 15.03 6.32
C LYS A 118 4.33 14.56 7.75
N LYS A 119 5.45 14.51 8.47
CA LYS A 119 5.55 13.94 9.82
C LYS A 119 4.57 14.57 10.81
N GLU A 120 4.30 15.86 10.67
CA GLU A 120 3.49 16.64 11.62
C GLU A 120 1.98 16.35 11.49
N THR A 121 1.54 15.86 10.33
CA THR A 121 0.11 15.65 10.04
C THR A 121 -0.27 14.17 10.02
N VAL A 122 0.70 13.28 9.94
CA VAL A 122 0.47 11.83 9.82
C VAL A 122 0.92 11.13 11.09
N TRP A 123 0.00 11.03 12.06
CA TRP A 123 0.33 10.60 13.42
C TRP A 123 0.87 9.16 13.50
N TRP A 124 0.42 8.26 12.62
CA TRP A 124 0.92 6.87 12.58
C TRP A 124 2.34 6.75 12.00
N HIS A 125 2.83 7.79 11.32
CA HIS A 125 4.22 7.93 10.89
C HIS A 125 5.04 8.90 11.76
N ALA A 126 4.48 9.42 12.85
CA ALA A 126 5.16 10.40 13.69
C ALA A 126 6.44 9.86 14.35
N ARG A 127 6.47 8.54 14.61
CA ARG A 127 7.64 7.84 15.15
C ARG A 127 8.57 7.27 14.08
N SER A 128 8.13 7.18 12.82
CA SER A 128 9.01 6.83 11.71
C SER A 128 10.09 7.91 11.56
N ARG A 129 11.27 7.49 11.11
CA ARG A 129 12.30 8.42 10.63
C ARG A 129 11.91 8.89 9.23
N TRP A 130 12.12 10.16 8.93
CA TRP A 130 11.79 10.74 7.63
C TRP A 130 13.06 11.17 6.90
N LEU A 131 13.16 10.82 5.62
CA LEU A 131 14.25 11.28 4.77
C LEU A 131 13.98 12.72 4.35
N PHE A 132 14.75 13.67 4.89
CA PHE A 132 14.63 15.11 4.60
C PHE A 132 13.21 15.67 4.75
N ASN A 133 12.39 15.12 5.66
CA ASN A 133 10.96 15.44 5.81
C ASN A 133 10.10 15.19 4.54
N LEU A 134 10.58 14.42 3.57
CA LEU A 134 9.88 14.11 2.32
C LEU A 134 9.08 12.80 2.40
N THR A 135 9.69 11.74 2.93
CA THR A 135 9.07 10.41 3.00
C THR A 135 9.55 9.63 4.22
N PRO A 136 8.72 8.77 4.83
CA PRO A 136 9.17 7.80 5.83
C PRO A 136 10.29 6.92 5.26
N LEU A 137 11.33 6.64 6.06
CA LEU A 137 12.39 5.70 5.69
C LEU A 137 11.86 4.30 5.44
N ASP A 138 10.73 3.94 6.07
CA ASP A 138 10.03 2.68 5.85
C ASP A 138 9.73 2.46 4.35
N TYR A 139 9.43 3.54 3.59
CA TYR A 139 9.11 3.45 2.16
C TYR A 139 10.38 3.28 1.32
N VAL A 140 11.42 4.03 1.65
CA VAL A 140 12.74 3.93 1.00
C VAL A 140 13.31 2.53 1.21
N PHE A 141 13.15 1.98 2.41
CA PHE A 141 13.52 0.61 2.72
C PHE A 141 12.73 -0.40 1.89
N GLY A 142 11.40 -0.24 1.75
CA GLY A 142 10.60 -1.12 0.90
C GLY A 142 11.07 -1.13 -0.55
N TRP A 143 11.28 0.04 -1.15
CA TRP A 143 11.81 0.15 -2.52
C TRP A 143 13.23 -0.42 -2.65
N GLY A 144 14.11 -0.16 -1.67
CA GLY A 144 15.47 -0.69 -1.66
C GLY A 144 15.52 -2.21 -1.51
N LEU A 145 14.73 -2.77 -0.59
CA LEU A 145 14.61 -4.20 -0.36
C LEU A 145 14.01 -4.90 -1.59
N SER A 146 13.04 -4.26 -2.25
CA SER A 146 12.49 -4.73 -3.53
C SER A 146 13.58 -4.93 -4.58
N ALA A 147 14.40 -3.90 -4.82
CA ALA A 147 15.51 -3.99 -5.77
C ALA A 147 16.56 -5.04 -5.35
N LEU A 148 16.88 -5.11 -4.05
CA LEU A 148 17.83 -6.09 -3.51
C LEU A 148 17.37 -7.53 -3.76
N LEU A 149 16.11 -7.84 -3.44
CA LEU A 149 15.56 -9.20 -3.61
C LEU A 149 15.53 -9.61 -5.09
N ALA A 150 15.15 -8.70 -5.99
CA ALA A 150 15.21 -8.96 -7.42
C ALA A 150 16.65 -9.18 -7.92
N GLY A 151 17.62 -8.42 -7.37
CA GLY A 151 19.05 -8.60 -7.66
C GLY A 151 19.57 -9.96 -7.18
N ILE A 152 19.18 -10.41 -5.99
CA ILE A 152 19.53 -11.75 -5.47
C ILE A 152 18.88 -12.83 -6.33
N ALA A 153 17.61 -12.68 -6.72
CA ALA A 153 16.93 -13.62 -7.61
C ALA A 153 17.64 -13.76 -8.97
N ALA A 154 18.01 -12.62 -9.58
CA ALA A 154 18.76 -12.58 -10.84
C ALA A 154 20.14 -13.24 -10.72
N TRP A 155 20.84 -12.99 -9.61
CA TRP A 155 22.13 -13.62 -9.33
C TRP A 155 22.01 -15.15 -9.19
N LEU A 156 21.01 -15.63 -8.44
CA LEU A 156 20.75 -17.06 -8.26
C LEU A 156 20.33 -17.75 -9.56
N ALA A 157 19.54 -17.08 -10.40
CA ALA A 157 19.13 -17.58 -11.71
C ALA A 157 20.23 -17.49 -12.78
N ARG A 158 21.31 -16.72 -12.52
CA ARG A 158 22.29 -16.28 -13.52
C ARG A 158 21.63 -15.55 -14.71
N GLU A 159 20.55 -14.83 -14.44
CA GLU A 159 19.70 -14.20 -15.44
C GLU A 159 19.47 -12.72 -15.09
N GLN A 160 20.29 -11.84 -15.66
CA GLN A 160 20.27 -10.40 -15.37
C GLN A 160 19.01 -9.69 -15.86
N THR A 161 18.30 -10.28 -16.83
CA THR A 161 17.03 -9.76 -17.36
C THR A 161 15.96 -9.70 -16.28
N LEU A 162 16.00 -10.57 -15.26
CA LEU A 162 15.09 -10.52 -14.11
C LEU A 162 15.23 -9.22 -13.32
N PHE A 163 16.47 -8.83 -13.02
CA PHE A 163 16.74 -7.59 -12.28
C PHE A 163 16.43 -6.35 -13.12
N VAL A 164 16.88 -6.31 -14.37
CA VAL A 164 16.59 -5.19 -15.28
C VAL A 164 15.08 -5.04 -15.50
N GLY A 165 14.36 -6.15 -15.67
CA GLY A 165 12.91 -6.15 -15.81
C GLY A 165 12.20 -5.61 -14.57
N HIS A 166 12.67 -5.99 -13.38
CA HIS A 166 12.16 -5.46 -12.12
C HIS A 166 12.45 -3.96 -11.95
N LEU A 167 13.62 -3.48 -12.34
CA LEU A 167 13.93 -2.04 -12.34
C LEU A 167 13.00 -1.26 -13.29
N TRP A 168 12.68 -1.82 -14.47
CA TRP A 168 11.68 -1.24 -15.35
C TRP A 168 10.30 -1.18 -14.69
N LEU A 169 9.88 -2.23 -13.99
CA LEU A 169 8.64 -2.25 -13.22
C LEU A 169 8.61 -1.14 -12.17
N MET A 170 9.69 -0.97 -11.39
CA MET A 170 9.81 0.10 -10.41
C MET A 170 9.77 1.49 -11.08
N GLY A 171 10.39 1.64 -12.25
CA GLY A 171 10.33 2.86 -13.06
C GLY A 171 8.90 3.20 -13.50
N TRP A 172 8.13 2.19 -13.95
CA TRP A 172 6.71 2.37 -14.28
C TRP A 172 5.87 2.73 -13.06
N PHE A 173 6.12 2.11 -11.89
CA PHE A 173 5.47 2.48 -10.63
C PHE A 173 5.71 3.95 -10.27
N ALA A 174 6.95 4.43 -10.42
CA ALA A 174 7.28 5.83 -10.18
C ALA A 174 6.54 6.77 -11.15
N LEU A 175 6.52 6.43 -12.45
CA LEU A 175 5.83 7.22 -13.46
C LEU A 175 4.31 7.24 -13.22
N PHE A 176 3.70 6.10 -12.94
CA PHE A 176 2.27 6.01 -12.67
C PHE A 176 1.90 6.74 -11.37
N THR A 177 2.77 6.70 -10.35
CA THR A 177 2.60 7.50 -9.14
C THR A 177 2.60 8.99 -9.45
N ALA A 178 3.54 9.47 -10.27
CA ALA A 178 3.57 10.87 -10.71
C ALA A 178 2.30 11.25 -11.49
N ALA A 179 1.86 10.39 -12.42
CA ALA A 179 0.60 10.58 -13.14
C ALA A 179 -0.62 10.60 -12.19
N ALA A 180 -0.63 9.73 -11.18
CA ALA A 180 -1.69 9.68 -10.19
C ALA A 180 -1.73 10.96 -9.34
N ILE A 181 -0.58 11.50 -8.94
CA ILE A 181 -0.50 12.78 -8.22
C ILE A 181 -1.10 13.92 -9.05
N LEU A 182 -0.74 13.99 -10.33
CA LEU A 182 -1.08 15.11 -11.21
C LEU A 182 -2.53 15.04 -11.72
N PHE A 183 -3.02 13.85 -12.06
CA PHE A 183 -4.28 13.68 -12.79
C PHE A 183 -5.34 12.94 -11.97
N ILE A 184 -5.00 11.78 -11.40
CA ILE A 184 -5.98 10.89 -10.76
C ILE A 184 -6.40 11.44 -9.39
N GLY A 185 -5.46 11.80 -8.53
CA GLY A 185 -5.72 12.29 -7.18
C GLY A 185 -6.65 13.50 -7.14
N PRO A 186 -6.41 14.57 -7.92
CA PRO A 186 -7.34 15.70 -7.99
C PRO A 186 -8.73 15.31 -8.48
N ALA A 187 -8.82 14.45 -9.50
CA ALA A 187 -10.10 13.98 -10.03
C ALA A 187 -10.88 13.14 -9.01
N TYR A 188 -10.21 12.15 -8.40
CA TYR A 188 -10.78 11.28 -7.37
C TYR A 188 -11.28 12.08 -6.17
N ARG A 189 -10.46 13.01 -5.63
CA ARG A 189 -10.88 13.82 -4.48
C ARG A 189 -12.11 14.67 -4.77
N ARG A 190 -12.22 15.24 -5.98
CA ARG A 190 -13.43 16.00 -6.41
C ARG A 190 -14.64 15.08 -6.50
N TRP A 191 -14.48 13.91 -7.13
CA TRP A 191 -15.54 12.91 -7.24
C TRP A 191 -15.99 12.42 -5.85
N HIS A 192 -15.07 12.04 -4.97
CA HIS A 192 -15.37 11.60 -3.61
C HIS A 192 -16.14 12.68 -2.84
N GLN A 193 -15.68 13.94 -2.88
CA GLN A 193 -16.40 15.05 -2.25
C GLN A 193 -17.81 15.25 -2.81
N TYR A 194 -17.98 15.10 -4.13
CA TYR A 194 -19.28 15.18 -4.79
C TYR A 194 -20.21 14.06 -4.31
N MET A 195 -19.74 12.81 -4.31
CA MET A 195 -20.52 11.65 -3.86
C MET A 195 -20.96 11.77 -2.39
N ARG A 196 -20.13 12.38 -1.54
CA ARG A 196 -20.43 12.61 -0.11
C ARG A 196 -21.43 13.74 0.17
N ARG A 197 -21.88 14.49 -0.84
CA ARG A 197 -22.90 15.55 -0.66
C ARG A 197 -24.29 15.00 -0.36
N ARG A 198 -24.53 13.75 -0.74
CA ARG A 198 -25.82 13.08 -0.60
C ARG A 198 -25.60 11.76 0.13
N ASP A 199 -26.42 11.50 1.14
CA ASP A 199 -26.37 10.26 1.92
C ASP A 199 -27.78 9.66 1.96
N ASP A 200 -27.99 8.66 1.12
CA ASP A 200 -29.30 8.04 0.92
C ASP A 200 -29.61 6.93 1.94
N ARG A 201 -28.74 6.70 2.94
CA ARG A 201 -28.95 5.62 3.93
C ARG A 201 -30.26 5.77 4.70
N LYS A 202 -30.71 6.99 4.99
CA LYS A 202 -31.98 7.21 5.69
C LYS A 202 -33.22 6.90 4.83
N ILE A 203 -33.12 7.11 3.52
CA ILE A 203 -34.24 6.91 2.59
C ILE A 203 -34.22 5.53 1.94
N SER A 204 -33.16 4.74 2.11
CA SER A 204 -33.03 3.42 1.50
C SER A 204 -33.93 2.36 2.14
N GLY A 205 -34.39 2.57 3.38
CA GLY A 205 -35.31 1.65 4.07
C GLY A 205 -34.73 0.28 4.45
N ILE A 206 -33.42 0.06 4.23
CA ILE A 206 -32.74 -1.23 4.48
C ILE A 206 -31.84 -1.25 5.72
N PHE A 207 -31.62 -0.11 6.37
CA PHE A 207 -30.82 -0.02 7.58
C PHE A 207 -31.71 -0.13 8.82
N HIS A 208 -31.17 -0.68 9.90
CA HIS A 208 -31.83 -0.67 11.20
C HIS A 208 -32.18 0.78 11.55
N GLN A 209 -33.46 1.01 11.87
CA GLN A 209 -33.87 2.24 12.53
C GLN A 209 -33.44 2.08 13.98
N ASP A 210 -32.49 2.90 14.42
CA ASP A 210 -32.08 2.99 15.82
C ASP A 210 -33.26 3.40 16.71
#